data_AF-A0A401TFW1-F1
#
_entry.id   AF-A0A401TFW1-F1
#
_cell.length_a   1.000
_cell.length_b   1.000
_cell.length_c   1.000
_cell.angle_alpha   90.00
_cell.angle_beta   90.00
_cell.angle_gamma   90.00
#
_symmetry.space_group_name_H-M   'P 1'
#
loop_
_entity.id
_entity.type
_entity.pdbx_description
1 polymer ?
#
loop_
_entity_poly.entity_id
_entity_poly.type
_entity_poly.pdbx_seq_one_letter_code
_entity_poly.pdbx_strand_id
1 'polypeptide(L)'
;MAYRDSYFEMLKGVGQVLPPARNTPSPIDPESIQVPVSYEPDPADLALSSIPGQEMFDPRKRKFTDEELKPQPMIKKARKVFVPDEMK
;
A
#
# COMPACT_ATOMS: atom_id res chain seq x y z
N MET A 1 -29.43 16.63 18.62
CA MET A 1 -28.43 15.57 18.86
C MET A 1 -28.88 14.26 18.20
N ALA A 2 -29.06 14.23 16.87
CA ALA A 2 -29.65 13.06 16.18
C ALA A 2 -28.80 12.52 15.01
N TYR A 3 -27.61 13.08 14.80
CA TYR A 3 -26.77 12.74 13.65
C TYR A 3 -25.59 11.82 13.98
N ARG A 4 -25.17 11.69 15.24
CA ARG A 4 -24.00 10.88 15.61
C ARG A 4 -24.28 9.38 15.71
N ASP A 5 -25.49 8.99 16.12
CA ASP A 5 -25.79 7.58 16.41
C ASP A 5 -26.09 6.78 15.14
N SER A 6 -26.58 7.45 14.09
CA SER A 6 -26.83 6.86 12.76
C SER A 6 -25.54 6.30 12.11
N TYR A 7 -24.42 7.02 12.23
CA TYR A 7 -23.14 6.55 11.68
C TYR A 7 -22.60 5.33 12.42
N PHE A 8 -22.84 5.22 13.72
CA PHE A 8 -22.37 4.09 14.52
C PHE A 8 -23.14 2.81 14.18
N GLU A 9 -24.44 2.92 13.91
CA GLU A 9 -25.27 1.77 13.56
C GLU A 9 -25.02 1.30 12.11
N MET A 10 -24.68 2.22 11.19
CA MET A 10 -24.28 1.87 9.82
C MET A 10 -22.92 1.13 9.77
N LEU A 11 -22.03 1.36 10.75
CA LEU A 11 -20.73 0.69 10.86
C LEU A 11 -20.80 -0.72 11.47
N LYS A 12 -21.93 -1.11 12.08
CA LYS A 12 -22.12 -2.50 12.58
C LYS A 12 -22.54 -3.49 11.48
N GLY A 13 -22.98 -3.00 10.32
CA GLY A 13 -23.48 -3.83 9.21
C GLY A 13 -22.41 -4.30 8.22
N VAL A 14 -21.19 -3.75 8.29
CA VAL A 14 -20.06 -4.21 7.47
C VAL A 14 -19.30 -5.32 8.21
N GLY A 15 -20.01 -6.42 8.42
CA GLY A 15 -19.36 -7.72 8.54
C GLY A 15 -18.51 -7.92 7.29
N GLN A 16 -17.25 -8.24 7.49
CA GLN A 16 -16.24 -8.46 6.45
C GLN A 16 -16.85 -9.16 5.25
N VAL A 17 -17.17 -8.39 4.19
CA VAL A 17 -17.39 -8.96 2.87
C VAL A 17 -16.01 -9.35 2.39
N LEU A 18 -15.57 -10.54 2.80
CA LEU A 18 -14.39 -11.16 2.22
C LEU A 18 -14.66 -11.23 0.71
N PRO A 19 -13.75 -10.73 -0.14
CA PRO A 19 -13.91 -10.84 -1.58
C PRO A 19 -14.15 -12.31 -1.97
N PRO A 20 -14.87 -12.56 -3.08
CA PRO A 20 -15.13 -13.93 -3.55
C PRO A 20 -13.83 -14.72 -3.56
N ALA A 21 -13.90 -15.93 -2.97
CA ALA A 21 -12.77 -16.82 -2.76
C ALA A 21 -11.81 -16.76 -3.95
N ARG A 22 -10.55 -16.38 -3.66
CA ARG A 22 -9.46 -16.31 -4.62
C ARG A 22 -9.45 -17.61 -5.44
N ASN A 23 -9.53 -17.52 -6.77
CA ASN A 23 -9.45 -18.67 -7.69
C ASN A 23 -8.09 -19.41 -7.64
N THR A 24 -7.22 -19.07 -6.70
CA THR A 24 -5.98 -19.78 -6.46
C THR A 24 -6.07 -20.47 -5.10
N PRO A 25 -5.90 -21.80 -5.03
CA PRO A 25 -5.90 -22.50 -3.75
C PRO A 25 -4.88 -21.84 -2.81
N SER A 26 -5.26 -21.66 -1.54
CA SER A 26 -4.40 -21.11 -0.49
C SER A 26 -3.08 -21.88 -0.33
N PRO A 27 -2.14 -21.28 0.40
CA PRO A 27 -1.08 -20.45 -0.14
C PRO A 27 -0.18 -21.27 -1.08
N ILE A 28 -0.24 -20.98 -2.37
CA ILE A 28 0.83 -21.39 -3.28
C ILE A 28 2.10 -20.72 -2.74
N ASP A 29 3.14 -21.52 -2.46
CA ASP A 29 4.47 -20.99 -2.17
C ASP A 29 4.79 -19.95 -3.25
N PRO A 30 5.00 -18.67 -2.91
CA PRO A 30 5.24 -17.64 -3.90
C PRO A 30 6.41 -17.95 -4.84
N GLU A 31 7.36 -18.81 -4.44
CA GLU A 31 8.42 -19.30 -5.34
C GLU A 31 7.91 -20.27 -6.44
N SER A 32 6.79 -20.96 -6.20
CA SER A 32 6.22 -21.92 -7.14
C SER A 32 5.25 -21.28 -8.16
N ILE A 33 4.92 -20.00 -8.00
CA ILE A 33 4.05 -19.26 -8.91
C ILE A 33 4.84 -18.89 -10.17
N GLN A 34 4.74 -19.72 -11.20
CA GLN A 34 5.26 -19.40 -12.52
C GLN A 34 4.23 -18.58 -13.29
N VAL A 35 4.53 -17.30 -13.54
CA VAL A 35 3.72 -16.46 -14.44
C VAL A 35 4.17 -16.75 -15.87
N PRO A 36 3.34 -17.37 -16.73
CA PRO A 36 3.73 -17.79 -18.08
C PRO A 36 3.84 -16.63 -19.09
N VAL A 37 4.08 -15.41 -18.60
CA VAL A 37 4.18 -14.18 -19.39
C VAL A 37 5.60 -13.65 -19.32
N SER A 38 6.19 -13.32 -20.47
CA SER A 38 7.51 -12.68 -20.54
C SER A 38 7.51 -11.37 -19.73
N TYR A 39 8.60 -11.11 -19.00
CA TYR A 39 8.80 -9.83 -18.33
C TYR A 39 9.74 -8.98 -19.16
N GLU A 40 9.21 -7.96 -19.82
CA GLU A 40 10.02 -6.98 -20.51
C GLU A 40 9.43 -5.61 -20.20
N PRO A 41 9.64 -5.09 -18.97
CA PRO A 41 9.20 -3.73 -18.64
C PRO A 41 10.00 -2.71 -19.46
N ASP A 42 9.38 -1.57 -19.78
CA ASP A 42 10.08 -0.45 -20.40
C ASP A 42 11.20 0.04 -19.46
N PRO A 43 12.42 0.32 -19.97
CA PRO A 43 13.49 0.95 -19.19
C PRO A 43 13.06 2.19 -18.39
N ALA A 44 12.14 3.00 -18.91
CA ALA A 44 11.62 4.18 -18.21
C ALA A 44 10.77 3.78 -17.00
N ASP A 45 9.89 2.78 -17.14
CA ASP A 45 9.06 2.27 -16.06
C ASP A 45 9.91 1.62 -14.96
N LEU A 46 10.97 0.92 -15.36
CA LEU A 46 11.92 0.32 -14.43
C LEU A 46 12.66 1.38 -13.60
N ALA A 47 13.09 2.46 -14.23
CA ALA A 47 13.74 3.59 -13.54
C ALA A 47 12.78 4.28 -12.55
N LEU A 48 11.52 4.48 -12.92
CA LEU A 48 10.49 5.07 -12.05
C LEU A 48 10.14 4.17 -10.84
N SER A 49 10.23 2.86 -11.03
CA SER A 49 9.97 1.87 -9.97
C SER A 49 11.14 1.73 -9.00
N SER A 50 12.35 2.10 -9.44
CA SER A 50 13.56 2.04 -8.63
C SER A 50 13.65 3.21 -7.64
N ILE A 51 14.08 2.92 -6.42
CA ILE A 51 14.40 3.96 -5.44
C ILE A 51 15.79 4.53 -5.81
N PRO A 52 15.97 5.86 -5.92
CA PRO A 52 17.27 6.45 -6.23
C PRO A 52 18.36 5.98 -5.25
N GLY A 53 19.49 5.49 -5.77
CA GLY A 53 20.62 5.00 -4.96
C GLY A 53 20.50 3.54 -4.49
N GLN A 54 19.45 2.82 -4.89
CA GLN A 54 19.31 1.37 -4.71
C GLN A 54 19.58 0.63 -6.03
N GLU A 55 19.86 -0.66 -5.94
CA GLU A 55 19.92 -1.51 -7.13
C GLU A 55 18.56 -1.56 -7.86
N MET A 56 18.61 -1.80 -9.17
CA MET A 56 17.43 -1.85 -10.04
C MET A 56 16.36 -2.80 -9.47
N PHE A 57 15.17 -2.27 -9.19
CA PHE A 57 14.10 -3.03 -8.56
C PHE A 57 13.51 -4.04 -9.56
N ASP A 58 13.61 -5.34 -9.25
CA ASP A 58 12.96 -6.42 -10.01
C ASP A 58 11.70 -6.88 -9.26
N PRO A 59 10.48 -6.51 -9.72
CA PRO A 59 9.24 -6.87 -9.02
C PRO A 59 8.98 -8.37 -8.92
N ARG A 60 9.62 -9.19 -9.77
CA ARG A 60 9.44 -10.65 -9.76
C ARG A 60 10.31 -11.34 -8.72
N LYS A 61 11.44 -10.74 -8.36
CA LYS A 61 12.42 -11.31 -7.41
C LYS A 61 12.35 -10.66 -6.04
N ARG A 62 11.91 -9.40 -5.95
CA ARG A 62 11.88 -8.66 -4.69
C ARG A 62 10.68 -9.07 -3.87
N LYS A 63 10.94 -9.75 -2.75
CA LYS A 63 9.97 -10.00 -1.69
C LYS A 63 10.18 -9.00 -0.56
N PHE A 64 9.09 -8.52 0.02
CA PHE A 64 9.16 -7.74 1.27
C PHE A 64 9.48 -8.69 2.42
N THR A 65 10.40 -8.30 3.28
CA THR A 65 10.62 -9.01 4.55
C THR A 65 9.46 -8.71 5.51
N ASP A 66 9.25 -9.53 6.53
CA ASP A 66 8.22 -9.28 7.55
C ASP A 66 8.41 -7.93 8.26
N GLU A 67 9.64 -7.40 8.28
CA GLU A 67 9.95 -6.08 8.82
C GLU A 67 9.52 -4.96 7.88
N GLU A 68 9.75 -5.09 6.57
CA GLU A 68 9.33 -4.12 5.55
C GLU A 68 7.82 -4.16 5.30
N LEU A 69 7.19 -5.31 5.56
CA LEU A 69 5.74 -5.49 5.43
C LEU A 69 4.97 -4.80 6.57
N LYS A 70 5.65 -4.44 7.67
CA LYS A 70 5.03 -3.65 8.73
C LYS A 70 4.58 -2.29 8.18
N PRO A 71 3.43 -1.77 8.63
CA PRO A 71 2.97 -0.47 8.19
C PRO A 71 4.05 0.58 8.51
N GLN A 72 4.43 1.35 7.50
CA GLN A 72 5.37 2.46 7.65
C GLN A 72 4.83 3.45 8.70
N PRO A 73 5.71 4.11 9.49
CA PRO A 73 5.28 5.10 10.45
C PRO A 73 4.54 6.24 9.74
N MET A 74 3.29 6.48 10.15
CA MET A 74 2.47 7.52 9.55
C MET A 74 2.98 8.90 9.99
N ILE A 75 3.61 9.63 9.07
CA ILE A 75 4.00 11.03 9.29
C ILE A 75 2.77 11.90 9.14
N LYS A 76 2.32 12.49 10.26
CA LYS A 76 1.21 13.45 10.24
C LYS A 76 1.69 14.76 9.65
N LYS A 77 1.03 15.24 8.59
CA LYS A 77 1.26 16.58 8.04
C LYS A 77 1.08 17.64 9.15
N ALA A 78 2.06 18.52 9.31
CA ALA A 78 1.97 19.63 10.26
C ALA A 78 0.89 20.63 9.82
N ARG A 79 0.27 21.30 10.81
CA ARG A 79 -0.59 22.44 10.53
C ARG A 79 0.28 23.57 9.98
N LYS A 80 -0.16 24.21 8.88
CA LYS A 80 0.50 25.41 8.35
C LYS A 80 0.40 26.50 9.41
N VAL A 81 1.51 26.88 10.02
CA VAL A 81 1.56 28.02 10.93
C VAL A 81 1.66 29.27 10.07
N PHE A 82 0.71 30.18 10.21
CA PHE A 82 0.78 31.49 9.58
C PHE A 82 1.58 32.41 10.52
N VAL A 83 2.69 32.96 10.04
CA VAL A 83 3.46 33.95 10.79
C VAL A 83 2.84 35.33 10.50
N PRO A 84 2.34 36.06 11.50
CA PRO A 84 1.84 37.42 11.31
C PRO A 84 2.95 38.38 10.86
N ASP A 85 2.62 39.32 9.96
CA ASP A 85 3.58 40.26 9.37
C ASP A 85 4.23 41.22 10.38
N GLU A 86 3.63 41.39 11.57
CA GLU A 86 4.13 42.23 12.66
C GLU A 86 5.37 41.66 13.38
N MET A 87 5.76 40.42 13.07
CA MET A 87 6.94 39.73 13.64
C MET A 87 8.04 39.42 12.61
N LYS A 88 8.04 40.09 11.45
CA LYS A 88 9.06 39.92 10.41
C LYS A 88 10.23 40.91 10.53
#